data_AF-A0A7S1WTV4-F1
#
_entry.id   AF-A0A7S1WTV4-F1
#
_cell.length_a   1.000
_cell.length_b   1.000
_cell.length_c   1.000
_cell.angle_alpha   90.00
_cell.angle_beta   90.00
_cell.angle_gamma   90.00
#
_symmetry.space_group_name_H-M   'P 1'
#
loop_
_entity.id
_entity.type
_entity.pdbx_description
1 polymer ?
#
loop_
_entity_poly.entity_id
_entity_poly.type
_entity_poly.pdbx_seq_one_letter_code
_entity_poly.pdbx_strand_id
1 'polypeptide(L)'
;FQVRTTKYVTHYLPWFLGAHADPACAAKPLTCAYRDDHWCSSYGNSFYASNKGAYDITDQGVIDQQLDEMKDAGLDGIWIDYQSANWDFVVDKLIAGTKARGMHFSILIDDTINADIMERSRTEMVKWMQEPHHYRHQG
;
A
#
# COMPACT_ATOMS: atom_id res chain seq x y z
N PHE A 1 -33.78 8.66 -5.76
CA PHE A 1 -33.15 7.39 -6.15
C PHE A 1 -31.65 7.57 -6.08
N GLN A 2 -30.97 6.91 -5.14
CA GLN A 2 -29.52 6.88 -5.13
C GLN A 2 -29.12 5.87 -6.20
N VAL A 3 -28.59 6.35 -7.33
CA VAL A 3 -28.06 5.47 -8.38
C VAL A 3 -26.92 4.70 -7.73
N ARG A 4 -27.08 3.38 -7.56
CA ARG A 4 -25.97 2.50 -7.18
C ARG A 4 -25.02 2.48 -8.37
N THR A 5 -24.03 3.36 -8.36
CA THR A 5 -22.93 3.31 -9.31
C THR A 5 -22.02 2.16 -8.92
N THR A 6 -21.72 1.29 -9.89
CA THR A 6 -20.66 0.28 -9.73
C THR A 6 -19.38 0.98 -9.30
N LYS A 7 -18.70 0.42 -8.30
CA LYS A 7 -17.42 0.93 -7.81
C LYS A 7 -16.28 0.09 -8.36
N TYR A 8 -15.27 0.75 -8.93
CA TYR A 8 -14.08 0.12 -9.44
C TYR A 8 -12.93 0.35 -8.46
N VAL A 9 -12.40 -0.74 -7.92
CA VAL A 9 -11.35 -0.74 -6.91
C VAL A 9 -10.22 -1.65 -7.36
N THR A 10 -8.99 -1.30 -7.00
CA THR A 10 -7.83 -2.16 -7.23
C THR A 10 -7.20 -2.57 -5.91
N HIS A 11 -6.66 -3.80 -5.88
CA HIS A 11 -5.79 -4.24 -4.81
C HIS A 11 -4.42 -3.59 -5.00
N TYR A 12 -3.95 -2.90 -3.97
CA TYR A 12 -2.74 -2.10 -3.99
C TYR A 12 -1.71 -2.70 -3.05
N LEU A 13 -0.54 -3.05 -3.60
CA LEU A 13 0.52 -3.73 -2.88
C LEU A 13 1.63 -2.71 -2.60
N PRO A 14 1.73 -2.15 -1.39
CA PRO A 14 2.67 -1.08 -1.10
C PRO A 14 4.13 -1.58 -1.00
N TRP A 15 4.46 -2.82 -1.34
CA TRP A 15 5.62 -3.52 -0.78
C TRP A 15 7.02 -3.22 -1.39
N PHE A 16 7.18 -2.12 -2.13
CA PHE A 16 8.34 -1.86 -2.99
C PHE A 16 9.21 -0.72 -2.45
N LEU A 17 10.50 -0.98 -2.13
CA LEU A 17 11.36 -0.02 -1.40
C LEU A 17 12.52 0.54 -2.25
N GLY A 18 12.40 0.45 -3.57
CA GLY A 18 13.36 0.97 -4.54
C GLY A 18 14.75 0.33 -4.49
N ALA A 19 15.74 1.00 -5.06
CA ALA A 19 17.14 0.54 -5.07
C ALA A 19 17.93 0.98 -3.83
N HIS A 20 17.32 1.75 -2.93
CA HIS A 20 17.97 2.30 -1.75
C HIS A 20 17.83 1.33 -0.58
N ALA A 21 18.86 0.52 -0.39
CA ALA A 21 19.05 -0.17 0.87
C ALA A 21 19.19 0.85 2.01
N ASP A 22 18.46 0.65 3.09
CA ASP A 22 18.73 1.22 4.41
C ASP A 22 20.26 1.17 4.62
N PRO A 23 20.91 2.27 5.00
CA PRO A 23 22.36 2.32 5.24
C PRO A 23 22.87 1.20 6.17
N ALA A 24 22.05 0.67 7.07
CA ALA A 24 22.39 -0.47 7.93
C ALA A 24 22.62 -1.78 7.16
N CYS A 25 22.10 -1.89 5.93
CA CYS A 25 22.13 -3.11 5.11
C CYS A 25 23.31 -3.19 4.14
N ALA A 26 23.97 -2.07 3.84
CA ALA A 26 25.27 -2.07 3.16
C ALA A 26 26.35 -2.84 3.96
N ALA A 27 26.18 -2.96 5.29
CA ALA A 27 27.13 -3.59 6.19
C ALA A 27 26.90 -5.11 6.41
N LYS A 28 25.71 -5.65 6.11
CA LYS A 28 25.36 -7.07 6.38
C LYS A 28 24.39 -7.64 5.33
N PRO A 29 24.85 -7.90 4.09
CA PRO A 29 23.99 -8.28 2.96
C PRO A 29 23.28 -9.63 3.12
N LEU A 30 23.80 -10.56 3.93
CA LEU A 30 23.22 -11.91 4.10
C LEU A 30 22.22 -12.04 5.26
N THR A 31 22.11 -11.02 6.11
CA THR A 31 21.23 -11.04 7.31
C THR A 31 20.31 -9.83 7.40
N CYS A 32 20.32 -8.95 6.41
CA CYS A 32 19.41 -7.82 6.40
C CYS A 32 18.02 -8.25 5.91
N ALA A 33 16.98 -7.69 6.51
CA ALA A 33 15.56 -7.91 6.24
C ALA A 33 15.09 -7.57 4.80
N TYR A 34 16.00 -7.27 3.86
CA TYR A 34 15.72 -7.08 2.43
C TYR A 34 15.26 -8.33 1.69
N ARG A 35 15.02 -9.46 2.39
CA ARG A 35 14.21 -10.55 1.81
C ARG A 35 12.79 -10.11 1.48
N ASP A 36 12.33 -8.99 2.05
CA ASP A 36 10.96 -8.48 1.94
C ASP A 36 10.82 -7.27 1.00
N ASP A 37 11.91 -6.79 0.36
CA ASP A 37 11.78 -5.87 -0.78
C ASP A 37 11.37 -6.67 -2.01
N HIS A 38 10.21 -6.33 -2.55
CA HIS A 38 9.61 -7.07 -3.65
C HIS A 38 10.31 -6.83 -4.99
N TRP A 39 11.28 -5.90 -5.06
CA TRP A 39 12.23 -5.84 -6.19
C TRP A 39 13.32 -6.93 -6.11
N CYS A 40 13.79 -7.28 -4.90
CA CYS A 40 15.02 -8.06 -4.68
C CYS A 40 14.81 -9.51 -4.20
N SER A 41 13.60 -9.91 -3.80
CA SER A 41 13.36 -11.31 -3.46
C SER A 41 13.55 -12.22 -4.69
N SER A 42 13.68 -13.54 -4.50
CA SER A 42 13.58 -14.50 -5.61
C SER A 42 12.25 -14.42 -6.39
N TYR A 43 11.35 -13.52 -5.96
CA TYR A 43 10.13 -13.06 -6.62
C TYR A 43 10.17 -11.57 -7.02
N GLY A 44 11.34 -11.02 -7.35
CA GLY A 44 11.47 -9.97 -8.38
C GLY A 44 11.03 -10.49 -9.77
N ASN A 45 9.97 -11.31 -9.80
CA ASN A 45 9.40 -12.12 -10.88
C ASN A 45 8.22 -11.40 -11.51
N SER A 46 8.33 -10.09 -11.74
CA SER A 46 7.41 -9.51 -12.70
C SER A 46 7.90 -9.91 -14.09
N PHE A 47 7.06 -10.59 -14.86
CA PHE A 47 7.29 -10.76 -16.31
C PHE A 47 7.39 -9.41 -17.03
N TYR A 48 6.90 -8.34 -16.40
CA TYR A 48 6.87 -6.99 -16.95
C TYR A 48 7.72 -6.03 -16.13
N ALA A 49 8.54 -5.23 -16.80
CA ALA A 49 9.20 -4.11 -16.15
C ALA A 49 8.19 -3.02 -15.76
N SER A 50 8.36 -2.45 -14.57
CA SER A 50 7.62 -1.25 -14.16
C SER A 50 8.05 -0.06 -15.02
N ASN A 51 7.09 0.72 -15.52
CA ASN A 51 7.38 1.97 -16.23
C ASN A 51 8.02 3.04 -15.33
N LYS A 52 7.93 2.87 -14.00
CA LYS A 52 8.57 3.70 -12.97
C LYS A 52 9.92 3.13 -12.50
N GLY A 53 10.39 2.05 -13.12
CA GLY A 53 11.56 1.31 -12.65
C GLY A 53 11.36 0.72 -11.26
N ALA A 54 12.47 0.47 -10.57
CA ALA A 54 12.47 0.02 -9.17
C ALA A 54 12.17 1.20 -8.24
N TYR A 55 10.89 1.55 -8.12
CA TYR A 55 10.44 2.69 -7.30
C TYR A 55 10.45 2.37 -5.81
N ASP A 56 10.58 3.42 -5.00
CA ASP A 56 10.46 3.38 -3.54
C ASP A 56 9.11 3.97 -3.14
N ILE A 57 8.27 3.15 -2.51
CA ILE A 57 6.94 3.54 -2.05
C ILE A 57 6.95 4.51 -0.88
N THR A 58 8.09 4.68 -0.21
CA THR A 58 8.24 5.69 0.83
C THR A 58 8.31 7.10 0.23
N ASP A 59 8.60 7.23 -1.06
CA ASP A 59 8.57 8.50 -1.80
C ASP A 59 7.11 8.95 -2.05
N GLN A 60 6.79 10.14 -1.56
CA GLN A 60 5.48 10.76 -1.75
C GLN A 60 5.18 10.99 -3.24
N GLY A 61 6.18 11.32 -4.06
CA GLY A 61 6.02 11.52 -5.50
C GLY A 61 5.59 10.25 -6.22
N VAL A 62 6.08 9.08 -5.77
CA VAL A 62 5.66 7.77 -6.32
C VAL A 62 4.21 7.48 -5.96
N ILE A 63 3.83 7.69 -4.70
CA ILE A 63 2.44 7.53 -4.24
C ILE A 63 1.50 8.43 -5.06
N ASP A 64 1.86 9.71 -5.20
CA ASP A 64 1.02 10.67 -5.91
C ASP A 64 0.83 10.29 -7.38
N GLN A 65 1.90 9.97 -8.09
CA GLN A 65 1.81 9.53 -9.49
C GLN A 65 0.94 8.29 -9.66
N GLN A 66 1.10 7.28 -8.79
CA GLN A 66 0.31 6.04 -8.89
C GLN A 66 -1.18 6.30 -8.61
N LEU A 67 -1.50 7.12 -7.62
CA LEU A 67 -2.89 7.46 -7.31
C LEU A 67 -3.52 8.34 -8.40
N ASP A 68 -2.76 9.25 -9.01
CA ASP A 68 -3.22 10.04 -10.16
C ASP A 68 -3.52 9.13 -11.36
N GLU A 69 -2.62 8.19 -11.68
CA GLU A 69 -2.85 7.22 -12.77
C GLU A 69 -4.09 6.35 -12.52
N MET A 70 -4.31 5.91 -11.28
CA MET A 70 -5.49 5.15 -10.89
C MET A 70 -6.77 5.99 -11.02
N LYS A 71 -6.71 7.25 -10.60
CA LYS A 71 -7.84 8.17 -10.70
C LYS A 71 -8.20 8.44 -12.16
N ASP A 72 -7.21 8.70 -13.00
CA ASP A 72 -7.36 8.93 -14.43
C ASP A 72 -7.88 7.69 -15.17
N ALA A 73 -7.53 6.49 -14.69
CA ALA A 73 -8.10 5.23 -15.17
C ALA A 73 -9.56 4.99 -14.73
N GLY A 74 -10.14 5.88 -13.92
CA GLY A 74 -11.53 5.81 -13.46
C GLY A 74 -11.74 4.94 -12.22
N LEU A 75 -10.68 4.64 -11.45
CA LEU A 75 -10.84 3.94 -10.18
C LEU A 75 -11.45 4.85 -9.11
N ASP A 76 -12.39 4.28 -8.34
CA ASP A 76 -13.00 4.93 -7.19
C ASP A 76 -12.11 4.85 -5.94
N GLY A 77 -11.18 3.91 -5.89
CA GLY A 77 -10.40 3.65 -4.69
C GLY A 77 -9.46 2.46 -4.77
N ILE A 78 -8.78 2.22 -3.65
CA ILE A 78 -7.79 1.14 -3.51
C ILE A 78 -8.07 0.27 -2.28
N TRP A 79 -7.73 -1.00 -2.34
CA TRP A 79 -7.64 -1.89 -1.18
C TRP A 79 -6.17 -2.09 -0.86
N ILE A 80 -5.71 -1.49 0.23
CA ILE A 80 -4.31 -1.46 0.62
C ILE A 80 -3.97 -2.79 1.27
N ASP A 81 -3.04 -3.50 0.67
CA ASP A 81 -2.48 -4.72 1.24
C ASP A 81 -1.62 -4.39 2.46
N TYR A 82 -1.95 -5.03 3.59
CA TYR A 82 -1.37 -4.71 4.87
C TYR A 82 -0.87 -5.97 5.60
N GLN A 83 0.45 -6.16 5.56
CA GLN A 83 1.15 -7.33 6.11
C GLN A 83 1.94 -7.05 7.40
N SER A 84 2.26 -5.79 7.72
CA SER A 84 3.17 -5.47 8.82
C SER A 84 3.02 -4.03 9.33
N ALA A 85 3.12 -3.85 10.65
CA ALA A 85 3.08 -2.55 11.33
C ALA A 85 4.23 -1.61 10.95
N ASN A 86 5.32 -2.15 10.39
CA ASN A 86 6.38 -1.29 9.86
C ASN A 86 5.91 -0.46 8.66
N TRP A 87 4.73 -0.75 8.10
CA TRP A 87 4.16 -0.06 6.94
C TRP A 87 3.15 1.02 7.32
N ASP A 88 2.86 1.22 8.60
CA ASP A 88 1.83 2.18 9.06
C ASP A 88 2.01 3.56 8.44
N PHE A 89 3.26 4.05 8.35
CA PHE A 89 3.57 5.34 7.76
C PHE A 89 3.30 5.41 6.25
N VAL A 90 3.47 4.30 5.51
CA VAL A 90 3.14 4.21 4.08
C VAL A 90 1.63 4.19 3.91
N VAL A 91 0.93 3.42 4.74
CA VAL A 91 -0.54 3.35 4.72
C VAL A 91 -1.15 4.72 5.03
N ASP A 92 -0.63 5.44 6.03
CA ASP A 92 -1.06 6.81 6.34
C ASP A 92 -0.90 7.75 5.13
N LYS A 93 0.23 7.67 4.40
CA LYS A 93 0.46 8.46 3.18
C LYS A 93 -0.53 8.10 2.07
N LEU A 94 -0.79 6.81 1.85
CA LEU A 94 -1.75 6.34 0.86
C LEU A 94 -3.16 6.85 1.18
N ILE A 95 -3.59 6.73 2.43
CA ILE A 95 -4.89 7.24 2.90
C ILE A 95 -5.01 8.75 2.71
N ALA A 96 -3.96 9.51 3.04
CA ALA A 96 -3.94 10.95 2.77
C ALA A 96 -4.04 11.25 1.27
N GLY A 97 -3.30 10.51 0.44
CA GLY A 97 -3.29 10.64 -1.01
C GLY A 97 -4.64 10.31 -1.65
N THR A 98 -5.36 9.29 -1.17
CA THR A 98 -6.69 8.94 -1.68
C THR A 98 -7.71 10.03 -1.34
N LYS A 99 -7.66 10.60 -0.12
CA LYS A 99 -8.53 11.72 0.29
C LYS A 99 -8.35 12.93 -0.62
N ALA A 100 -7.10 13.29 -0.94
CA ALA A 100 -6.80 14.42 -1.81
C ALA A 100 -7.41 14.28 -3.22
N ARG A 101 -7.65 13.05 -3.68
CA ARG A 101 -8.19 12.71 -5.01
C ARG A 101 -9.68 12.35 -5.00
N GLY A 102 -10.35 12.47 -3.84
CA GLY A 102 -11.72 11.99 -3.66
C GLY A 102 -11.87 10.51 -3.97
N MET A 103 -10.81 9.73 -3.70
CA MET A 103 -10.80 8.28 -3.79
C MET A 103 -11.05 7.69 -2.41
N HIS A 104 -11.62 6.48 -2.40
CA HIS A 104 -11.87 5.71 -1.20
C HIS A 104 -10.76 4.67 -0.98
N PHE A 105 -10.73 4.10 0.22
CA PHE A 105 -9.80 3.02 0.53
C PHE A 105 -10.42 1.96 1.44
N SER A 106 -9.81 0.78 1.47
CA SER A 106 -9.97 -0.20 2.55
C SER A 106 -8.62 -0.83 2.87
N ILE A 107 -8.54 -1.45 4.04
CA ILE A 107 -7.38 -2.24 4.43
C ILE A 107 -7.69 -3.70 4.19
N LEU A 108 -6.84 -4.37 3.41
CA LEU A 108 -6.85 -5.81 3.25
C LEU A 108 -5.76 -6.37 4.15
N ILE A 109 -6.18 -7.02 5.23
CA ILE A 109 -5.24 -7.67 6.15
C ILE A 109 -4.72 -8.94 5.51
N ASP A 110 -3.40 -9.03 5.37
CA ASP A 110 -2.70 -10.22 4.96
C ASP A 110 -1.85 -10.72 6.13
N ASP A 111 -2.27 -11.83 6.72
CA ASP A 111 -1.67 -12.44 7.90
C ASP A 111 -0.59 -13.48 7.56
N THR A 112 -0.26 -13.64 6.27
CA THR A 112 0.70 -14.65 5.78
C THR A 112 2.08 -14.48 6.41
N ILE A 113 2.50 -13.23 6.68
CA ILE A 113 3.80 -12.93 7.29
C ILE A 113 3.68 -12.77 8.81
N ASN A 114 2.57 -12.20 9.30
CA ASN A 114 2.37 -11.86 10.70
C ASN A 114 0.97 -12.29 11.17
N ALA A 115 0.86 -13.49 11.73
CA ALA A 115 -0.43 -14.05 12.18
C ALA A 115 -1.12 -13.22 13.29
N ASP A 116 -0.39 -12.35 13.99
CA ASP A 116 -0.93 -11.45 15.04
C ASP A 116 -1.08 -9.98 14.59
N ILE A 117 -1.02 -9.71 13.28
CA ILE A 117 -1.08 -8.36 12.72
C ILE A 117 -2.32 -7.58 13.15
N MET A 118 -3.46 -8.26 13.26
CA MET A 118 -4.72 -7.66 13.72
C MET A 118 -4.63 -7.10 15.14
N GLU A 119 -3.89 -7.75 16.03
CA GLU A 119 -3.73 -7.28 17.40
C GLU A 119 -2.70 -6.16 17.47
N ARG A 120 -1.55 -6.33 16.80
CA ARG A 120 -0.46 -5.34 16.81
C ARG A 120 -0.87 -4.00 16.23
N SER A 121 -1.72 -4.03 15.21
CA SER A 121 -2.13 -2.84 14.46
C SER A 121 -3.56 -2.40 14.77
N ARG A 122 -4.16 -2.93 15.84
CA ARG A 122 -5.53 -2.63 16.25
C ARG A 122 -5.79 -1.13 16.32
N THR A 123 -4.88 -0.36 16.93
CA THR A 123 -5.02 1.09 17.08
C THR A 123 -5.08 1.80 15.71
N GLU A 124 -4.15 1.47 14.81
CA GLU A 124 -4.12 2.05 13.46
C GLU A 124 -5.31 1.59 12.61
N MET A 125 -5.72 0.32 12.70
CA MET A 125 -6.93 -0.19 12.05
C MET A 125 -8.16 0.62 12.45
N VAL A 126 -8.36 0.84 13.75
CA VAL A 126 -9.51 1.61 14.26
C VAL A 126 -9.46 3.04 13.74
N LYS A 127 -8.29 3.69 13.76
CA LYS A 127 -8.08 5.03 13.20
C LYS A 127 -8.43 5.07 11.70
N TRP A 128 -7.89 4.16 10.90
CA TRP A 128 -8.13 4.11 9.45
C TRP A 128 -9.59 3.81 9.11
N MET A 129 -10.24 2.90 9.84
CA MET A 129 -11.66 2.59 9.64
C MET A 129 -12.58 3.77 9.98
N GLN A 130 -12.16 4.70 10.85
CA GLN A 130 -12.94 5.90 11.18
C GLN A 130 -12.88 6.99 10.10
N GLU A 131 -12.00 6.85 9.11
CA GLU A 131 -11.87 7.83 8.05
C GLU A 131 -13.13 7.91 7.18
N PRO A 132 -13.58 9.12 6.77
CA PRO A 132 -14.78 9.27 5.93
C PRO A 132 -14.65 8.58 4.56
N HIS A 133 -13.42 8.41 4.07
CA HIS A 133 -13.11 7.81 2.78
C HIS A 133 -12.90 6.29 2.87
N HIS A 134 -12.96 5.69 4.05
CA HIS A 134 -12.95 4.23 4.19
C HIS A 134 -14.23 3.63 3.57
N TYR A 135 -14.11 2.61 2.72
CA TYR A 135 -15.29 1.93 2.16
C TYR A 135 -16.10 1.26 3.27
N ARG A 136 -17.42 1.44 3.18
CA ARG A 136 -18.38 0.89 4.13
C ARG A 136 -19.47 0.16 3.37
N HIS A 137 -19.80 -1.04 3.82
CA HIS A 137 -20.99 -1.74 3.35
C HIS A 137 -22.06 -1.66 4.44
N GLN A 138 -23.09 -0.83 4.19
CA GLN A 138 -24.26 -0.61 5.09
C GLN A 138 -24.03 0.25 6.34
N GLY A 139 -22.95 1.04 6.40
CA GLY A 139 -22.60 1.89 7.55
C GLY A 139 -21.26 1.48 8.14
#